data_AF-A0A0K9PCI7-F1
#
_entry.id   AF-A0A0K9PCI7-F1
#
_cell.length_a   1.000
_cell.length_b   1.000
_cell.length_c   1.000
_cell.angle_alpha   90.00
_cell.angle_beta   90.00
_cell.angle_gamma   90.00
#
_symmetry.space_group_name_H-M   'P 1'
#
loop_
_entity.id
_entity.type
_entity.pdbx_description
1 polymer ?
#
loop_
_entity_poly.entity_id
_entity_poly.type
_entity_poly.pdbx_seq_one_letter_code
_entity_poly.pdbx_strand_id
1 'polypeptide(L)'
;MSKRILCKFFTHGACLKGEQCEFSHDWKDESSNVCTYYKKGSCSYGSRCRYDHVRVPQIKTSTLAASSNSLPRNSASVHIQSAVVASSSSGKDNPSSPSSFHLSASSKPFFPQAADDNVTSQNNAEIQPSDIPICSFAESGNCPHKDSCVHIHGDLCTICEKHCLHPFRPSEREEHVKSCLKNKKYLEALRISQDIECCVCLDLVLSKPKLSERKFGILSECDHSFCISCIRNWRSNSLNVSMDANSTLRTCPICRILSYFVIPSVIWYSSKEEKMEIIDTYKAKLRSIDCRHFNFGNGACSFGTSCFYKHAYRDGRLEYVVLRHLNSEDGNTVISKDVRLSDFFREMRL
;
A
#
# COMPACT_ATOMS: atom_id res chain seq x y z
N MET A 1 17.14 -12.03 -24.16
CA MET A 1 15.94 -12.35 -23.34
C MET A 1 14.91 -11.25 -23.55
N SER A 2 13.61 -11.55 -23.44
CA SER A 2 12.56 -10.56 -23.66
C SER A 2 12.42 -9.64 -22.44
N LYS A 3 12.72 -8.34 -22.58
CA LYS A 3 12.43 -7.33 -21.53
C LYS A 3 10.97 -7.44 -21.12
N ARG A 4 10.69 -7.56 -19.82
CA ARG A 4 9.33 -7.51 -19.28
C ARG A 4 9.02 -6.08 -18.86
N ILE A 5 7.74 -5.74 -18.72
CA ILE A 5 7.33 -4.41 -18.25
C ILE A 5 7.14 -4.48 -16.74
N LEU A 6 7.75 -3.56 -16.01
CA LEU A 6 7.67 -3.49 -14.55
C LEU A 6 6.23 -3.30 -14.04
N CYS A 7 5.82 -4.10 -13.07
CA CYS A 7 4.47 -4.10 -12.52
C CYS A 7 4.18 -2.86 -11.66
N LYS A 8 3.32 -1.96 -12.15
CA LYS A 8 2.93 -0.73 -11.44
C LYS A 8 2.30 -0.94 -10.05
N PHE A 9 1.69 -2.11 -9.80
CA PHE A 9 1.19 -2.46 -8.46
C PHE A 9 2.30 -2.96 -7.53
N PHE A 10 3.33 -3.60 -8.06
CA PHE A 10 4.50 -4.06 -7.29
C PHE A 10 5.39 -2.88 -6.90
N THR A 11 5.56 -1.89 -7.80
CA THR A 11 6.27 -0.63 -7.49
C THR A 11 5.59 0.21 -6.41
N HIS A 12 4.37 -0.15 -6.01
CA HIS A 12 3.61 0.48 -4.93
C HIS A 12 3.29 -0.50 -3.78
N GLY A 13 3.94 -1.68 -3.75
CA GLY A 13 3.80 -2.67 -2.68
C GLY A 13 2.44 -3.39 -2.62
N ALA A 14 1.59 -3.23 -3.63
CA ALA A 14 0.18 -3.63 -3.65
C ALA A 14 -0.15 -4.78 -4.63
N CYS A 15 0.84 -5.39 -5.31
CA CYS A 15 0.57 -6.49 -6.23
C CYS A 15 0.26 -7.80 -5.49
N LEU A 16 -1.00 -8.22 -5.52
CA LEU A 16 -1.46 -9.48 -4.92
C LEU A 16 -1.17 -10.73 -5.79
N LYS A 17 -0.71 -10.57 -7.04
CA LYS A 17 -0.54 -11.70 -7.99
C LYS A 17 0.75 -12.51 -7.83
N GLY A 18 1.74 -12.02 -7.07
CA GLY A 18 3.03 -12.71 -6.90
C GLY A 18 3.68 -13.13 -8.23
N GLU A 19 4.22 -14.34 -8.31
CA GLU A 19 4.84 -14.88 -9.53
C GLU A 19 3.85 -15.17 -10.68
N GLN A 20 2.54 -15.08 -10.44
CA GLN A 20 1.48 -15.18 -11.47
C GLN A 20 1.14 -13.80 -12.09
N CYS A 21 1.98 -12.78 -11.88
CA CYS A 21 1.82 -11.48 -12.49
C CYS A 21 2.25 -11.50 -13.97
N GLU A 22 1.43 -10.96 -14.87
CA GLU A 22 1.77 -10.76 -16.30
C GLU A 22 2.87 -9.69 -16.49
N PHE A 23 3.21 -8.95 -15.43
CA PHE A 23 4.18 -7.85 -15.39
C PHE A 23 5.32 -8.18 -14.43
N SER A 24 6.51 -7.65 -14.68
CA SER A 24 7.73 -8.00 -13.92
C SER A 24 7.70 -7.54 -12.47
N HIS A 25 8.31 -8.35 -11.61
CA HIS A 25 8.63 -8.05 -10.21
C HIS A 25 10.15 -7.94 -9.96
N ASP A 26 10.93 -7.72 -11.02
CA ASP A 26 12.32 -7.22 -10.92
C ASP A 26 12.32 -5.71 -11.21
N TRP A 27 12.83 -4.92 -10.27
CA TRP A 27 12.95 -3.45 -10.40
C TRP A 27 13.93 -3.00 -11.49
N LYS A 28 14.71 -3.93 -12.06
CA LYS A 28 15.64 -3.67 -13.18
C LYS A 28 14.95 -3.63 -14.55
N ASP A 29 13.70 -4.11 -14.65
CA ASP A 29 12.89 -4.02 -15.88
C ASP A 29 12.31 -2.61 -16.08
N GLU A 30 12.03 -2.25 -17.34
CA GLU A 30 11.53 -0.91 -17.71
C GLU A 30 10.10 -0.67 -17.20
N SER A 31 9.90 0.46 -16.51
CA SER A 31 8.56 1.01 -16.27
C SER A 31 8.01 1.59 -17.56
N SER A 32 6.80 1.14 -17.95
CA SER A 32 6.17 1.58 -19.20
C SER A 32 4.82 2.23 -18.90
N ASN A 33 4.63 3.45 -19.40
CA ASN A 33 3.33 4.13 -19.38
C ASN A 33 2.41 3.67 -20.52
N VAL A 34 2.86 2.76 -21.38
CA VAL A 34 2.10 2.24 -22.54
C VAL A 34 0.85 1.48 -22.11
N CYS A 35 -0.28 1.79 -22.76
CA CYS A 35 -1.55 1.13 -22.52
C CYS A 35 -1.53 -0.33 -22.97
N THR A 36 -1.53 -1.28 -22.03
CA THR A 36 -1.54 -2.72 -22.32
C THR A 36 -2.82 -3.15 -23.04
N TYR A 37 -3.95 -2.50 -22.80
CA TYR A 37 -5.21 -2.77 -23.50
C TYR A 37 -5.15 -2.34 -24.97
N TYR A 38 -4.60 -1.15 -25.25
CA TYR A 38 -4.37 -0.70 -26.63
C TYR A 38 -3.33 -1.57 -27.36
N LYS A 39 -2.27 -1.99 -26.66
CA LYS A 39 -1.28 -2.94 -27.18
C LYS A 39 -1.88 -4.33 -27.48
N LYS A 40 -2.95 -4.72 -26.76
CA LYS A 40 -3.78 -5.91 -27.05
C LYS A 40 -4.91 -5.64 -28.07
N GLY A 41 -4.91 -4.48 -28.73
CA GLY A 41 -5.81 -4.13 -29.85
C GLY A 41 -7.16 -3.54 -29.46
N SER A 42 -7.52 -3.48 -28.17
CA SER A 42 -8.81 -2.94 -27.72
C SER A 42 -8.66 -2.21 -26.39
N CYS A 43 -8.81 -0.89 -26.42
CA CYS A 43 -8.88 -0.04 -25.23
C CYS A 43 -10.20 0.72 -25.21
N SER A 44 -11.08 0.37 -24.27
CA SER A 44 -12.41 0.98 -24.08
C SER A 44 -12.37 2.49 -23.80
N TYR A 45 -11.23 3.02 -23.34
CA TYR A 45 -11.04 4.45 -23.06
C TYR A 45 -10.67 5.27 -24.31
N GLY A 46 -10.41 4.64 -25.46
CA GLY A 46 -10.08 5.35 -26.71
C GLY A 46 -8.94 6.37 -26.55
N SER A 47 -9.08 7.54 -27.16
CA SER A 47 -8.13 8.67 -27.01
C SER A 47 -8.10 9.29 -25.61
N ARG A 48 -9.00 8.90 -24.69
CA ARG A 48 -9.10 9.41 -23.32
C ARG A 48 -8.40 8.50 -22.29
N CYS A 49 -7.63 7.51 -22.74
CA CYS A 49 -6.86 6.65 -21.84
C CYS A 49 -5.72 7.43 -21.16
N ARG A 50 -5.49 7.16 -19.87
CA ARG A 50 -4.36 7.72 -19.08
C ARG A 50 -3.00 7.04 -19.37
N TYR A 51 -2.96 6.12 -20.33
CA TYR A 51 -1.77 5.33 -20.69
C TYR A 51 -1.47 5.46 -22.19
N ASP A 52 -0.21 5.45 -22.59
CA ASP A 52 0.22 5.85 -23.94
C ASP A 52 -0.27 4.86 -25.01
N HIS A 53 -0.98 5.39 -26.01
CA HIS A 53 -1.50 4.64 -27.15
C HIS A 53 -0.48 4.57 -28.30
N VAL A 54 0.72 4.04 -28.02
CA VAL A 54 1.75 3.86 -29.05
C VAL A 54 1.36 2.77 -30.05
N ARG A 55 1.35 3.12 -31.33
CA ARG A 55 1.21 2.14 -32.42
C ARG A 55 2.56 1.44 -32.63
N VAL A 56 2.75 0.30 -31.98
CA VAL A 56 3.86 -0.60 -32.32
C VAL A 56 3.66 -1.04 -33.78
N PRO A 57 4.65 -0.84 -34.69
CA PRO A 57 4.54 -1.36 -36.05
C PRO A 57 4.46 -2.89 -35.99
N GLN A 58 3.32 -3.47 -36.37
CA GLN A 58 3.25 -4.91 -36.56
C GLN A 58 4.13 -5.28 -37.75
N ILE A 59 5.18 -6.04 -37.49
CA ILE A 59 6.01 -6.67 -38.51
C ILE A 59 5.09 -7.61 -39.28
N LYS A 60 4.75 -7.24 -40.52
CA LYS A 60 3.79 -7.96 -41.35
C LYS A 60 4.39 -9.28 -41.82
N THR A 61 4.15 -10.36 -41.07
CA THR A 61 4.33 -11.73 -41.58
C THR A 61 3.36 -11.94 -42.74
N SER A 62 3.89 -11.97 -43.95
CA SER A 62 3.11 -12.01 -45.19
C SER A 62 2.57 -13.43 -45.48
N THR A 63 1.25 -13.58 -45.46
CA THR A 63 0.53 -14.66 -46.14
C THR A 63 -0.51 -14.05 -47.08
N LEU A 64 -0.82 -14.76 -48.17
CA LEU A 64 -1.52 -14.25 -49.36
C LEU A 64 -3.00 -14.65 -49.41
N ALA A 65 -3.71 -14.11 -50.43
CA ALA A 65 -5.11 -14.32 -50.80
C ALA A 65 -6.17 -13.61 -49.90
N ALA A 66 -7.23 -13.00 -50.43
CA ALA A 66 -7.56 -12.66 -51.83
C ALA A 66 -8.33 -11.33 -51.93
N SER A 67 -8.39 -10.74 -53.13
CA SER A 67 -8.92 -9.40 -53.40
C SER A 67 -10.43 -9.33 -53.62
N SER A 68 -11.08 -8.20 -53.27
CA SER A 68 -12.20 -7.60 -54.02
C SER A 68 -12.54 -6.16 -53.60
N ASN A 69 -12.03 -5.22 -54.39
CA ASN A 69 -12.55 -3.89 -54.79
C ASN A 69 -13.49 -3.03 -53.90
N SER A 70 -13.00 -1.81 -53.65
CA SER A 70 -13.64 -0.49 -53.91
C SER A 70 -14.79 0.09 -53.06
N LEU A 71 -14.42 1.17 -52.36
CA LEU A 71 -15.11 2.47 -52.23
C LEU A 71 -16.33 2.63 -51.29
N PRO A 72 -16.54 3.84 -50.70
CA PRO A 72 -17.54 4.10 -49.68
C PRO A 72 -18.86 4.66 -50.24
N ARG A 73 -19.94 4.60 -49.43
CA ARG A 73 -21.11 5.47 -49.62
C ARG A 73 -21.70 5.94 -48.30
N ASN A 74 -22.42 7.05 -48.36
CA ASN A 74 -22.82 7.89 -47.24
C ASN A 74 -24.34 7.91 -47.04
N SER A 75 -24.78 8.32 -45.84
CA SER A 75 -26.07 8.95 -45.53
C SER A 75 -27.38 8.13 -45.41
N ALA A 76 -28.26 8.70 -44.57
CA ALA A 76 -29.73 8.71 -44.62
C ALA A 76 -30.54 7.50 -44.04
N SER A 77 -30.84 7.66 -42.75
CA SER A 77 -32.08 7.30 -42.03
C SER A 77 -33.37 7.14 -42.86
N VAL A 78 -34.20 6.16 -42.47
CA VAL A 78 -35.67 6.16 -42.63
C VAL A 78 -36.32 5.64 -41.34
N HIS A 79 -37.39 6.31 -40.89
CA HIS A 79 -38.22 5.96 -39.73
C HIS A 79 -39.44 5.10 -40.13
N ILE A 80 -40.04 4.37 -39.17
CA ILE A 80 -41.46 3.92 -38.99
C ILE A 80 -41.39 2.74 -37.98
N GLN A 81 -41.79 2.88 -36.71
CA GLN A 81 -43.15 2.75 -36.13
C GLN A 81 -43.84 1.38 -36.37
N SER A 82 -44.69 0.79 -35.50
CA SER A 82 -44.84 0.76 -34.02
C SER A 82 -46.11 -0.06 -33.67
N ALA A 83 -46.03 -1.08 -32.80
CA ALA A 83 -47.16 -1.73 -32.10
C ALA A 83 -46.60 -2.61 -30.94
N VAL A 84 -46.98 -2.53 -29.65
CA VAL A 84 -48.26 -2.83 -28.93
C VAL A 84 -48.76 -4.27 -29.14
N VAL A 85 -49.14 -5.10 -28.16
CA VAL A 85 -49.58 -4.97 -26.74
C VAL A 85 -48.92 -6.06 -25.83
N ALA A 86 -48.70 -5.93 -24.51
CA ALA A 86 -49.60 -6.06 -23.33
C ALA A 86 -50.31 -7.45 -23.19
N SER A 87 -50.44 -8.15 -22.03
CA SER A 87 -50.30 -7.81 -20.59
C SER A 87 -49.97 -9.02 -19.66
N SER A 88 -49.93 -8.77 -18.34
CA SER A 88 -49.92 -9.61 -17.10
C SER A 88 -50.79 -10.90 -17.07
N SER A 89 -50.81 -11.83 -16.08
CA SER A 89 -50.39 -11.95 -14.64
C SER A 89 -50.64 -13.40 -14.12
N SER A 90 -50.31 -13.92 -12.91
CA SER A 90 -49.28 -13.71 -11.84
C SER A 90 -49.52 -14.70 -10.65
N GLY A 91 -48.47 -15.15 -9.92
CA GLY A 91 -48.56 -15.99 -8.68
C GLY A 91 -48.45 -17.52 -8.91
N LYS A 92 -48.19 -18.43 -7.94
CA LYS A 92 -47.95 -18.45 -6.46
C LYS A 92 -47.26 -19.81 -6.09
N ASP A 93 -46.68 -20.13 -4.93
CA ASP A 93 -46.02 -19.42 -3.79
C ASP A 93 -45.30 -20.44 -2.87
N ASN A 94 -44.05 -20.15 -2.45
CA ASN A 94 -43.34 -20.56 -1.19
C ASN A 94 -43.10 -22.03 -0.78
N PRO A 95 -42.12 -22.29 0.14
CA PRO A 95 -41.02 -21.46 0.68
C PRO A 95 -39.66 -21.98 0.11
N SER A 96 -38.49 -22.26 0.74
CA SER A 96 -37.82 -22.14 2.07
C SER A 96 -36.34 -22.60 1.87
N SER A 97 -35.31 -22.47 2.73
CA SER A 97 -34.84 -21.56 3.81
C SER A 97 -33.53 -22.19 4.40
N PRO A 98 -32.58 -21.47 5.05
CA PRO A 98 -32.40 -20.03 5.25
C PRO A 98 -31.13 -19.46 4.58
N SER A 99 -30.86 -18.16 4.77
CA SER A 99 -29.92 -17.34 3.97
C SER A 99 -28.50 -17.15 4.53
N SER A 100 -27.52 -17.08 3.64
CA SER A 100 -26.24 -16.39 3.87
C SER A 100 -26.29 -14.96 3.31
N PHE A 101 -25.84 -13.96 4.08
CA PHE A 101 -25.89 -12.56 3.67
C PHE A 101 -24.71 -12.19 2.78
N HIS A 102 -24.96 -11.95 1.48
CA HIS A 102 -23.98 -11.42 0.54
C HIS A 102 -24.45 -10.04 0.04
N LEU A 103 -23.74 -8.97 0.41
CA LEU A 103 -24.11 -7.60 0.07
C LEU A 103 -23.74 -7.27 -1.39
N SER A 104 -24.60 -7.70 -2.32
CA SER A 104 -24.45 -7.46 -3.75
C SER A 104 -24.82 -6.01 -4.13
N ALA A 105 -23.88 -5.08 -3.92
CA ALA A 105 -24.00 -3.69 -4.33
C ALA A 105 -23.95 -3.54 -5.87
N SER A 106 -25.10 -3.74 -6.53
CA SER A 106 -25.28 -3.58 -7.99
C SER A 106 -25.34 -2.10 -8.40
N SER A 107 -24.36 -1.32 -7.95
CA SER A 107 -24.22 0.10 -8.28
C SER A 107 -23.62 0.24 -9.68
N LYS A 108 -24.48 0.45 -10.69
CA LYS A 108 -24.02 0.91 -12.02
C LYS A 108 -23.19 2.19 -11.81
N PRO A 109 -22.00 2.32 -12.44
CA PRO A 109 -21.24 3.56 -12.35
C PRO A 109 -22.07 4.71 -12.93
N PHE A 110 -22.17 5.81 -12.19
CA PHE A 110 -22.81 7.03 -12.65
C PHE A 110 -21.96 7.64 -13.76
N PHE A 111 -22.40 7.48 -15.02
CA PHE A 111 -21.82 8.19 -16.15
C PHE A 111 -22.39 9.61 -16.20
N PRO A 112 -21.55 10.66 -16.20
CA PRO A 112 -21.96 11.95 -16.71
C PRO A 112 -22.34 11.76 -18.18
N GLN A 113 -23.64 11.80 -18.46
CA GLN A 113 -24.17 11.70 -19.82
C GLN A 113 -23.66 12.90 -20.63
N ALA A 114 -23.25 12.68 -21.87
CA ALA A 114 -22.94 13.79 -22.77
C ALA A 114 -24.20 14.64 -22.95
N ALA A 115 -24.12 15.92 -22.62
CA ALA A 115 -25.14 16.90 -22.96
C ALA A 115 -24.77 17.53 -24.29
N ASP A 116 -25.71 17.54 -25.23
CA ASP A 116 -25.52 18.06 -26.59
C ASP A 116 -25.40 19.59 -26.62
N ASP A 117 -24.83 20.11 -27.71
CA ASP A 117 -24.63 21.54 -27.96
C ASP A 117 -25.95 22.30 -28.20
N ASN A 118 -26.65 22.70 -27.12
CA ASN A 118 -27.50 23.92 -27.14
C ASN A 118 -27.95 24.42 -25.75
N VAL A 119 -27.21 25.36 -25.16
CA VAL A 119 -27.75 26.30 -24.16
C VAL A 119 -27.18 27.69 -24.42
N THR A 120 -28.01 28.58 -24.96
CA THR A 120 -27.68 30.01 -25.07
C THR A 120 -28.17 30.74 -23.81
N SER A 121 -27.26 31.50 -23.18
CA SER A 121 -27.50 32.54 -22.16
C SER A 121 -27.87 32.15 -20.72
N GLN A 122 -27.22 32.88 -19.80
CA GLN A 122 -27.64 33.22 -18.43
C GLN A 122 -27.69 32.11 -17.37
N ASN A 123 -26.52 31.84 -16.79
CA ASN A 123 -26.36 31.65 -15.34
C ASN A 123 -24.95 32.12 -14.90
N ASN A 124 -24.81 33.41 -14.60
CA ASN A 124 -23.57 33.95 -14.02
C ASN A 124 -23.49 33.61 -12.53
N ALA A 125 -23.11 32.38 -12.21
CA ALA A 125 -22.43 32.08 -10.96
C ALA A 125 -20.92 32.26 -11.19
N GLU A 126 -20.28 33.15 -10.42
CA GLU A 126 -18.82 33.29 -10.43
C GLU A 126 -18.19 32.06 -9.77
N ILE A 127 -17.90 31.03 -10.57
CA ILE A 127 -17.17 29.84 -10.12
C ILE A 127 -15.80 30.31 -9.63
N GLN A 128 -15.52 30.15 -8.33
CA GLN A 128 -14.26 30.63 -7.79
C GLN A 128 -13.09 29.85 -8.40
N PRO A 129 -11.95 30.49 -8.71
CA PRO A 129 -10.76 29.79 -9.22
C PRO A 129 -10.22 28.70 -8.28
N SER A 130 -10.63 28.71 -7.00
CA SER A 130 -10.41 27.63 -6.04
C SER A 130 -11.12 26.33 -6.39
N ASP A 131 -12.22 26.35 -7.13
CA ASP A 131 -13.14 25.21 -7.21
C ASP A 131 -12.92 24.34 -8.46
N ILE A 132 -12.17 24.88 -9.44
CA ILE A 132 -11.84 24.24 -10.72
C ILE A 132 -10.75 23.16 -10.48
N PRO A 133 -11.03 21.85 -10.66
CA PRO A 133 -10.08 20.81 -10.31
C PRO A 133 -8.87 20.74 -11.25
N ILE A 134 -7.76 20.15 -10.77
CA ILE A 134 -6.53 19.97 -11.56
C ILE A 134 -6.77 18.99 -12.72
N CYS A 135 -6.31 19.36 -13.92
CA CYS A 135 -6.36 18.54 -15.12
C CYS A 135 -5.48 17.29 -14.99
N SER A 136 -6.08 16.11 -14.83
CA SER A 136 -5.36 14.83 -14.70
C SER A 136 -4.52 14.43 -15.92
N PHE A 137 -4.74 15.08 -17.07
CA PHE A 137 -3.92 14.94 -18.28
C PHE A 137 -2.69 15.86 -18.27
N ALA A 138 -2.78 17.05 -17.67
CA ALA A 138 -1.64 17.93 -17.43
C ALA A 138 -0.70 17.37 -16.34
N GLU A 139 -1.26 16.74 -15.30
CA GLU A 139 -0.54 15.96 -14.28
C GLU A 139 0.36 14.87 -14.90
N SER A 140 0.00 14.41 -16.10
CA SER A 140 0.71 13.37 -16.86
C SER A 140 1.58 13.93 -18.00
N GLY A 141 1.77 15.25 -18.07
CA GLY A 141 2.76 15.93 -18.93
C GLY A 141 2.31 16.34 -20.33
N ASN A 142 1.12 15.95 -20.80
CA ASN A 142 0.61 16.35 -22.12
C ASN A 142 -0.92 16.44 -22.15
N CYS A 143 -1.47 17.61 -21.83
CA CYS A 143 -2.90 17.89 -22.02
C CYS A 143 -3.18 18.20 -23.51
N PRO A 144 -4.03 17.43 -24.21
CA PRO A 144 -4.29 17.64 -25.63
C PRO A 144 -5.03 18.96 -25.94
N HIS A 145 -5.65 19.59 -24.93
CA HIS A 145 -6.34 20.87 -25.07
C HIS A 145 -5.43 22.08 -24.85
N LYS A 146 -4.18 21.88 -24.35
CA LYS A 146 -3.24 22.95 -23.97
C LYS A 146 -3.96 24.11 -23.25
N ASP A 147 -3.83 25.33 -23.75
CA ASP A 147 -4.32 26.57 -23.15
C ASP A 147 -5.85 26.75 -23.28
N SER A 148 -6.52 25.82 -23.97
CA SER A 148 -7.99 25.72 -24.08
C SER A 148 -8.59 24.67 -23.14
N CYS A 149 -7.88 24.27 -22.07
CA CYS A 149 -8.42 23.32 -21.09
C CYS A 149 -9.30 24.01 -20.05
N VAL A 150 -10.50 23.45 -19.81
CA VAL A 150 -11.45 23.90 -18.78
C VAL A 150 -10.95 23.63 -17.35
N HIS A 151 -9.95 22.74 -17.20
CA HIS A 151 -9.38 22.36 -15.91
C HIS A 151 -8.00 23.01 -15.71
N ILE A 152 -7.75 23.53 -14.52
CA ILE A 152 -6.46 24.16 -14.19
C ILE A 152 -5.34 23.13 -14.34
N HIS A 153 -4.27 23.46 -15.08
CA HIS A 153 -3.17 22.51 -15.28
C HIS A 153 -2.34 22.24 -14.01
N GLY A 154 -2.32 23.20 -13.08
CA GLY A 154 -1.58 23.12 -11.83
C GLY A 154 -0.12 23.56 -11.97
N ASP A 155 0.48 24.03 -10.88
CA ASP A 155 1.89 24.40 -10.88
C ASP A 155 2.78 23.17 -10.73
N LEU A 156 4.02 23.30 -11.21
CA LEU A 156 5.05 22.28 -11.14
C LEU A 156 5.53 22.05 -9.70
N CYS A 157 5.42 20.81 -9.20
CA CYS A 157 6.07 20.41 -7.96
C CYS A 157 7.57 20.13 -8.20
N THR A 158 8.44 20.88 -7.51
CA THR A 158 9.92 20.75 -7.61
C THR A 158 10.50 19.44 -7.07
N ILE A 159 9.67 18.52 -6.57
CA ILE A 159 10.10 17.28 -5.91
C ILE A 159 9.83 16.05 -6.78
N CYS A 160 8.73 16.06 -7.54
CA CYS A 160 8.29 15.00 -8.46
C CYS A 160 8.11 15.44 -9.92
N GLU A 161 8.36 16.71 -10.22
CA GLU A 161 8.39 17.30 -11.57
C GLU A 161 7.06 17.15 -12.34
N LYS A 162 5.94 17.25 -11.62
CA LYS A 162 4.58 17.17 -12.16
C LYS A 162 3.77 18.42 -11.88
N HIS A 163 2.84 18.73 -12.79
CA HIS A 163 1.84 19.77 -12.64
C HIS A 163 0.71 19.23 -11.76
N CYS A 164 0.84 19.44 -10.44
CA CYS A 164 -0.01 18.80 -9.44
C CYS A 164 -0.21 19.64 -8.16
N LEU A 165 0.23 20.90 -8.18
CA LEU A 165 -0.03 21.87 -7.10
C LEU A 165 -1.15 22.82 -7.54
N HIS A 166 -2.20 22.98 -6.74
CA HIS A 166 -3.31 23.86 -7.10
C HIS A 166 -2.92 25.34 -6.87
N PRO A 167 -2.99 26.25 -7.86
CA PRO A 167 -2.63 27.66 -7.71
C PRO A 167 -3.34 28.33 -6.52
N PHE A 168 -4.66 28.15 -6.45
CA PHE A 168 -5.53 28.82 -5.49
C PHE A 168 -5.83 28.03 -4.18
N ARG A 169 -5.12 26.92 -3.89
CA ARG A 169 -5.30 26.15 -2.65
C ARG A 169 -3.95 25.91 -1.93
N PRO A 170 -3.56 26.77 -0.98
CA PRO A 170 -2.27 26.63 -0.28
C PRO A 170 -2.18 25.38 0.61
N SER A 171 -3.26 24.98 1.32
CA SER A 171 -3.25 23.77 2.17
C SER A 171 -2.92 22.51 1.36
N GLU A 172 -3.66 22.26 0.27
CA GLU A 172 -3.40 21.10 -0.60
C GLU A 172 -1.99 21.11 -1.20
N ARG A 173 -1.43 22.29 -1.49
CA ARG A 173 -0.04 22.44 -1.94
C ARG A 173 0.95 22.04 -0.85
N GLU A 174 0.78 22.52 0.38
CA GLU A 174 1.65 22.17 1.50
C GLU A 174 1.56 20.68 1.87
N GLU A 175 0.35 20.14 1.89
CA GLU A 175 0.07 18.71 2.09
C GLU A 175 0.72 17.86 1.00
N HIS A 176 0.58 18.26 -0.29
CA HIS A 176 1.26 17.61 -1.39
C HIS A 176 2.78 17.66 -1.22
N VAL A 177 3.37 18.84 -0.99
CA VAL A 177 4.82 19.04 -0.86
C VAL A 177 5.37 18.17 0.28
N LYS A 178 4.71 18.17 1.44
CA LYS A 178 5.06 17.35 2.61
C LYS A 178 4.97 15.84 2.32
N SER A 179 3.91 15.40 1.66
CA SER A 179 3.72 14.00 1.25
C SER A 179 4.76 13.56 0.20
N CYS A 180 5.02 14.42 -0.79
CA CYS A 180 5.96 14.19 -1.88
C CYS A 180 7.42 14.11 -1.39
N LEU A 181 7.84 14.98 -0.47
CA LEU A 181 9.12 14.86 0.22
C LEU A 181 9.24 13.54 0.98
N LYS A 182 8.20 13.14 1.73
CA LYS A 182 8.20 11.86 2.46
C LYS A 182 8.29 10.66 1.51
N ASN A 183 7.58 10.70 0.38
CA ASN A 183 7.66 9.66 -0.64
C ASN A 183 9.03 9.60 -1.32
N LYS A 184 9.65 10.75 -1.66
CA LYS A 184 11.01 10.80 -2.24
C LYS A 184 12.06 10.20 -1.29
N LYS A 185 12.01 10.55 0.00
CA LYS A 185 12.85 9.94 1.04
C LYS A 185 12.63 8.43 1.17
N TYR A 186 11.37 7.99 1.17
CA TYR A 186 11.03 6.56 1.28
C TYR A 186 11.51 5.74 0.06
N LEU A 187 11.42 6.29 -1.15
CA LEU A 187 11.92 5.65 -2.37
C LEU A 187 13.45 5.55 -2.38
N GLU A 188 14.16 6.57 -1.91
CA GLU A 188 15.63 6.52 -1.81
C GLU A 188 16.10 5.55 -0.71
N ALA A 189 15.41 5.53 0.44
CA ALA A 189 15.66 4.52 1.48
C ALA A 189 15.41 3.10 0.94
N LEU A 190 14.34 2.87 0.17
CA LEU A 190 14.09 1.60 -0.52
C LEU A 190 15.18 1.26 -1.54
N ARG A 191 15.75 2.24 -2.26
CA ARG A 191 16.85 2.03 -3.20
C ARG A 191 18.10 1.56 -2.48
N ILE A 192 18.55 2.30 -1.46
CA ILE A 192 19.70 1.95 -0.61
C ILE A 192 19.51 0.57 0.05
N SER A 193 18.27 0.23 0.40
CA SER A 193 17.92 -1.07 1.01
C SER A 193 18.08 -2.27 0.08
N GLN A 194 18.17 -2.11 -1.24
CA GLN A 194 18.30 -3.24 -2.17
C GLN A 194 19.67 -3.93 -2.04
N ASP A 195 20.70 -3.16 -1.70
CA ASP A 195 22.10 -3.60 -1.66
C ASP A 195 22.54 -4.07 -0.24
N ILE A 196 21.61 -4.22 0.70
CA ILE A 196 21.90 -4.64 2.08
C ILE A 196 21.83 -6.17 2.23
N GLU A 197 23.01 -6.78 2.39
CA GLU A 197 23.21 -8.18 2.72
C GLU A 197 22.84 -8.52 4.18
N CYS A 198 22.61 -9.81 4.46
CA CYS A 198 22.37 -10.32 5.81
C CYS A 198 23.64 -10.92 6.44
N CYS A 199 24.06 -10.44 7.62
CA CYS A 199 25.24 -10.93 8.36
C CYS A 199 25.22 -12.42 8.75
N VAL A 200 24.15 -13.18 8.47
CA VAL A 200 23.99 -14.61 8.84
C VAL A 200 23.91 -15.53 7.62
N CYS A 201 23.42 -15.05 6.47
CA CYS A 201 23.30 -15.87 5.25
C CYS A 201 23.92 -15.23 4.00
N LEU A 202 24.50 -14.03 4.14
CA LEU A 202 25.16 -13.21 3.11
C LEU A 202 24.29 -12.77 1.91
N ASP A 203 23.15 -13.43 1.66
CA ASP A 203 22.17 -12.97 0.67
C ASP A 203 21.65 -11.55 0.95
N LEU A 204 21.48 -10.78 -0.13
CA LEU A 204 20.71 -9.54 -0.18
C LEU A 204 19.29 -9.74 0.35
N VAL A 205 18.91 -8.98 1.38
CA VAL A 205 17.66 -9.22 2.14
C VAL A 205 16.40 -9.00 1.29
N LEU A 206 16.41 -8.00 0.40
CA LEU A 206 15.27 -7.71 -0.47
C LEU A 206 15.22 -8.55 -1.75
N SER A 207 16.30 -9.30 -2.07
CA SER A 207 16.36 -10.20 -3.23
C SER A 207 15.86 -11.62 -2.94
N LYS A 208 15.53 -11.94 -1.67
CA LYS A 208 14.98 -13.25 -1.27
C LYS A 208 13.77 -13.64 -2.12
N PRO A 209 13.63 -14.91 -2.56
CA PRO A 209 12.60 -15.28 -3.54
C PRO A 209 11.17 -14.96 -3.06
N LYS A 210 10.81 -15.37 -1.84
CA LYS A 210 9.46 -15.17 -1.29
C LYS A 210 9.25 -13.74 -0.79
N LEU A 211 8.18 -13.08 -1.26
CA LEU A 211 7.78 -11.73 -0.83
C LEU A 211 7.58 -11.59 0.70
N SER A 212 7.23 -12.68 1.39
CA SER A 212 7.10 -12.72 2.86
C SER A 212 8.45 -12.62 3.60
N GLU A 213 9.55 -12.99 2.95
CA GLU A 213 10.91 -13.05 3.49
C GLU A 213 11.78 -11.85 3.07
N ARG A 214 11.34 -11.05 2.07
CA ARG A 214 11.97 -9.77 1.63
C ARG A 214 11.79 -8.65 2.67
N LYS A 215 12.27 -8.88 3.89
CA LYS A 215 12.17 -7.95 5.03
C LYS A 215 13.40 -8.07 5.93
N PHE A 216 13.87 -6.93 6.42
CA PHE A 216 14.85 -6.84 7.49
C PHE A 216 14.21 -7.24 8.82
N GLY A 217 14.98 -7.91 9.67
CA GLY A 217 14.66 -8.11 11.08
C GLY A 217 15.57 -7.25 11.95
N ILE A 218 15.23 -5.97 12.08
CA ILE A 218 16.03 -4.97 12.81
C ILE A 218 16.00 -5.29 14.32
N LEU A 219 17.14 -5.15 14.98
CA LEU A 219 17.26 -5.20 16.44
C LEU A 219 17.37 -3.80 17.02
N SER A 220 16.85 -3.58 18.22
CA SER A 220 16.87 -2.27 18.87
C SER A 220 18.29 -1.83 19.25
N GLU A 221 19.03 -2.67 19.97
CA GLU A 221 20.28 -2.29 20.65
C GLU A 221 21.56 -2.42 19.79
N CYS A 222 21.46 -2.81 18.52
CA CYS A 222 22.63 -2.92 17.62
C CYS A 222 22.25 -2.82 16.14
N ASP A 223 23.24 -2.60 15.27
CA ASP A 223 23.02 -2.21 13.86
C ASP A 223 23.39 -3.28 12.82
N HIS A 224 23.31 -4.55 13.23
CA HIS A 224 23.61 -5.70 12.35
C HIS A 224 22.41 -6.04 11.46
N SER A 225 22.64 -6.26 10.17
CA SER A 225 21.61 -6.55 9.18
C SER A 225 21.20 -8.02 9.17
N PHE A 226 19.91 -8.29 9.33
CA PHE A 226 19.35 -9.64 9.30
C PHE A 226 18.18 -9.76 8.35
N CYS A 227 18.12 -10.85 7.59
CA CYS A 227 16.88 -11.27 6.95
C CYS A 227 15.86 -11.71 8.01
N ILE A 228 14.56 -11.44 7.81
CA ILE A 228 13.55 -11.70 8.84
C ILE A 228 13.44 -13.18 9.23
N SER A 229 13.66 -14.10 8.28
CA SER A 229 13.70 -15.54 8.56
C SER A 229 14.97 -15.94 9.32
N CYS A 230 16.11 -15.30 9.05
CA CYS A 230 17.40 -15.54 9.70
C CYS A 230 17.33 -15.30 11.21
N ILE A 231 16.90 -14.09 11.62
CA ILE A 231 16.81 -13.72 13.04
C ILE A 231 15.64 -14.40 13.77
N ARG A 232 14.59 -14.82 13.05
CA ARG A 232 13.53 -15.67 13.60
C ARG A 232 14.04 -17.08 13.88
N ASN A 233 14.74 -17.70 12.93
CA ASN A 233 15.31 -19.04 13.11
C ASN A 233 16.30 -19.06 14.29
N TRP A 234 17.18 -18.04 14.39
CA TRP A 234 18.04 -17.83 15.57
C TRP A 234 17.26 -17.82 16.90
N ARG A 235 16.12 -17.11 16.94
CA ARG A 235 15.24 -17.00 18.10
C ARG A 235 14.31 -18.20 18.33
N SER A 236 14.37 -19.24 17.49
CA SER A 236 13.54 -20.45 17.61
C SER A 236 14.37 -21.72 17.76
N ASN A 237 15.61 -21.74 17.28
CA ASN A 237 16.44 -22.94 17.16
C ASN A 237 17.42 -23.12 18.35
N SER A 238 16.92 -23.12 19.58
CA SER A 238 17.74 -23.31 20.80
C SER A 238 17.24 -24.42 21.74
N LEU A 239 16.56 -25.44 21.21
CA LEU A 239 15.90 -26.49 21.99
C LEU A 239 16.84 -27.39 22.82
N ASN A 240 18.17 -27.20 22.74
CA ASN A 240 19.19 -28.12 23.24
C ASN A 240 20.20 -27.50 24.23
N VAL A 241 19.85 -26.45 24.99
CA VAL A 241 20.74 -25.84 26.02
C VAL A 241 19.97 -25.55 27.32
N SER A 242 20.69 -25.53 28.44
CA SER A 242 20.21 -25.33 29.82
C SER A 242 19.53 -23.98 30.11
N MET A 243 19.09 -23.79 31.36
CA MET A 243 18.12 -22.76 31.81
C MET A 243 18.49 -21.31 31.51
N ASP A 244 19.76 -21.03 31.24
CA ASP A 244 20.33 -19.76 30.83
C ASP A 244 20.08 -19.39 29.34
N ALA A 245 19.57 -20.33 28.52
CA ALA A 245 19.29 -20.15 27.09
C ALA A 245 18.31 -19.00 26.76
N ASN A 246 17.43 -18.61 27.69
CA ASN A 246 16.44 -17.54 27.45
C ASN A 246 17.11 -16.15 27.32
N SER A 247 18.33 -16.00 27.85
CA SER A 247 19.19 -14.83 27.63
C SER A 247 19.83 -14.89 26.24
N THR A 248 20.55 -15.97 25.92
CA THR A 248 21.29 -16.10 24.66
C THR A 248 20.39 -16.06 23.41
N LEU A 249 19.18 -16.64 23.49
CA LEU A 249 18.11 -16.51 22.48
C LEU A 249 17.80 -15.06 22.08
N ARG A 250 17.89 -14.14 23.04
CA ARG A 250 17.52 -12.72 22.86
C ARG A 250 18.72 -11.86 22.48
N THR A 251 19.89 -12.47 22.28
CA THR A 251 21.09 -11.77 21.82
C THR A 251 21.12 -11.62 20.30
N CYS A 252 21.79 -10.56 19.82
CA CYS A 252 22.23 -10.43 18.44
C CYS A 252 23.18 -11.59 18.07
N PRO A 253 22.95 -12.32 16.95
CA PRO A 253 23.86 -13.38 16.49
C PRO A 253 25.34 -12.99 16.44
N ILE A 254 25.62 -11.73 16.05
CA ILE A 254 26.96 -11.19 15.80
C ILE A 254 27.58 -10.64 17.09
N CYS A 255 27.11 -9.47 17.57
CA CYS A 255 27.72 -8.78 18.72
C CYS A 255 27.24 -9.23 20.10
N ARG A 256 26.31 -10.21 20.17
CA ARG A 256 25.72 -10.76 21.40
C ARG A 256 25.04 -9.77 22.37
N ILE A 257 24.85 -8.52 21.98
CA ILE A 257 24.03 -7.55 22.72
C ILE A 257 22.58 -8.06 22.81
N LEU A 258 21.99 -8.01 24.00
CA LEU A 258 20.59 -8.37 24.25
C LEU A 258 19.65 -7.37 23.57
N SER A 259 18.75 -7.88 22.72
CA SER A 259 17.62 -7.13 22.19
C SER A 259 16.37 -8.01 22.25
N TYR A 260 15.40 -7.61 23.07
CA TYR A 260 14.22 -8.43 23.37
C TYR A 260 13.24 -8.58 22.20
N PHE A 261 13.43 -7.81 21.13
CA PHE A 261 12.43 -7.57 20.10
C PHE A 261 13.04 -7.57 18.70
N VAL A 262 12.26 -7.97 17.69
CA VAL A 262 12.64 -7.90 16.27
C VAL A 262 11.63 -7.02 15.57
N ILE A 263 12.11 -6.00 14.86
CA ILE A 263 11.29 -5.04 14.11
C ILE A 263 11.35 -5.43 12.62
N PRO A 264 10.26 -5.97 12.03
CA PRO A 264 10.21 -6.30 10.61
C PRO A 264 10.07 -5.02 9.78
N SER A 265 11.01 -4.75 8.87
CA SER A 265 10.99 -3.59 7.98
C SER A 265 11.23 -3.98 6.52
N VAL A 266 10.73 -3.18 5.58
CA VAL A 266 11.09 -3.26 4.15
C VAL A 266 12.17 -2.25 3.75
N ILE A 267 12.50 -1.32 4.66
CA ILE A 267 13.61 -0.37 4.52
C ILE A 267 14.66 -0.63 5.60
N TRP A 268 15.92 -0.52 5.21
CA TRP A 268 17.05 -0.30 6.10
C TRP A 268 17.17 1.20 6.40
N TYR A 269 17.83 1.54 7.51
CA TYR A 269 18.05 2.92 7.94
C TYR A 269 19.50 3.33 7.67
N SER A 270 19.71 4.62 7.39
CA SER A 270 21.03 5.23 7.26
C SER A 270 21.44 5.98 8.53
N SER A 271 20.47 6.42 9.35
CA SER A 271 20.72 7.11 10.62
C SER A 271 20.04 6.45 11.84
N LYS A 272 20.49 6.82 13.04
CA LYS A 272 19.92 6.35 14.31
C LYS A 272 18.51 6.89 14.55
N GLU A 273 18.22 8.08 14.04
CA GLU A 273 16.94 8.76 14.11
C GLU A 273 15.91 8.03 13.23
N GLU A 274 16.30 7.64 12.01
CA GLU A 274 15.49 6.79 11.12
C GLU A 274 15.23 5.42 11.74
N LYS A 275 16.23 4.81 12.38
CA LYS A 275 16.07 3.56 13.13
C LYS A 275 14.97 3.70 14.21
N MET A 276 14.99 4.81 14.95
CA MET A 276 13.98 5.09 15.98
C MET A 276 12.59 5.36 15.37
N GLU A 277 12.47 6.12 14.27
CA GLU A 277 11.16 6.29 13.57
C GLU A 277 10.58 4.92 13.15
N ILE A 278 11.41 4.01 12.60
CA ILE A 278 10.97 2.66 12.20
C ILE A 278 10.53 1.85 13.43
N ILE A 279 11.31 1.85 14.51
CA ILE A 279 11.02 1.12 15.76
C ILE A 279 9.69 1.62 16.37
N ASP A 280 9.54 2.92 16.54
CA ASP A 280 8.38 3.49 17.24
C ASP A 280 7.12 3.53 16.36
N THR A 281 7.26 3.68 15.04
CA THR A 281 6.15 3.43 14.09
C THR A 281 5.67 1.98 14.17
N TYR A 282 6.57 1.01 14.32
CA TYR A 282 6.18 -0.40 14.46
C TYR A 282 5.50 -0.66 15.81
N LYS A 283 6.05 -0.17 16.93
CA LYS A 283 5.40 -0.25 18.25
C LYS A 283 4.01 0.42 18.24
N ALA A 284 3.87 1.59 17.61
CA ALA A 284 2.58 2.29 17.49
C ALA A 284 1.54 1.46 16.73
N LYS A 285 1.95 0.77 15.66
CA LYS A 285 1.07 -0.18 14.94
C LYS A 285 0.67 -1.35 15.83
N LEU A 286 1.58 -1.95 16.60
CA LEU A 286 1.22 -3.03 17.53
C LEU A 286 0.23 -2.55 18.61
N ARG A 287 0.41 -1.34 19.16
CA ARG A 287 -0.53 -0.72 20.11
C ARG A 287 -1.91 -0.38 19.52
N SER A 288 -2.11 -0.53 18.22
CA SER A 288 -3.44 -0.43 17.58
C SER A 288 -4.12 -1.79 17.35
N ILE A 289 -3.37 -2.90 17.45
CA ILE A 289 -3.84 -4.26 17.19
C ILE A 289 -4.19 -4.93 18.53
N ASP A 290 -5.42 -5.42 18.66
CA ASP A 290 -5.89 -6.09 19.88
C ASP A 290 -5.12 -7.38 20.19
N CYS A 291 -4.74 -7.55 21.46
CA CYS A 291 -3.89 -8.64 21.92
C CYS A 291 -4.66 -9.97 21.96
N ARG A 292 -4.24 -10.91 21.09
CA ARG A 292 -4.82 -12.27 21.02
C ARG A 292 -4.79 -13.02 22.35
N HIS A 293 -3.80 -12.78 23.22
CA HIS A 293 -3.71 -13.47 24.51
C HIS A 293 -4.57 -12.83 25.61
N PHE A 294 -4.82 -11.52 25.52
CA PHE A 294 -5.76 -10.82 26.40
C PHE A 294 -7.22 -11.08 26.01
N ASN A 295 -7.49 -11.25 24.71
CA ASN A 295 -8.78 -11.65 24.15
C ASN A 295 -9.97 -10.88 24.73
N PHE A 296 -9.89 -9.56 24.76
CA PHE A 296 -10.91 -8.66 25.31
C PHE A 296 -11.29 -8.88 26.79
N GLY A 297 -10.35 -9.41 27.58
CA GLY A 297 -10.53 -9.79 28.99
C GLY A 297 -10.95 -11.25 29.18
N ASN A 298 -11.16 -12.01 28.10
CA ASN A 298 -11.42 -13.45 28.16
C ASN A 298 -10.13 -14.30 28.26
N GLY A 299 -8.94 -13.71 28.34
CA GLY A 299 -7.67 -14.43 28.43
C GLY A 299 -6.59 -13.67 29.21
N ALA A 300 -5.64 -14.41 29.79
CA ALA A 300 -4.50 -13.84 30.50
C ALA A 300 -3.30 -13.67 29.56
N CYS A 301 -2.91 -12.42 29.30
CA CYS A 301 -1.69 -12.14 28.55
C CYS A 301 -0.46 -12.30 29.45
N SER A 302 0.42 -13.27 29.12
CA SER A 302 1.67 -13.54 29.87
C SER A 302 2.67 -12.38 29.90
N PHE A 303 2.49 -11.38 29.04
CA PHE A 303 3.31 -10.15 29.04
C PHE A 303 2.69 -9.01 29.87
N GLY A 304 1.42 -9.13 30.28
CA GLY A 304 0.68 -8.14 31.07
C GLY A 304 0.87 -6.71 30.55
N THR A 305 1.25 -5.82 31.45
CA THR A 305 1.52 -4.39 31.21
C THR A 305 2.68 -4.12 30.24
N SER A 306 3.55 -5.11 30.01
CA SER A 306 4.66 -5.05 29.04
C SER A 306 4.28 -5.56 27.65
N CYS A 307 3.00 -5.86 27.38
CA CYS A 307 2.57 -6.27 26.05
C CYS A 307 2.61 -5.08 25.06
N PHE A 308 3.20 -5.29 23.88
CA PHE A 308 3.19 -4.30 22.81
C PHE A 308 1.85 -4.18 22.07
N TYR A 309 0.90 -5.08 22.34
CA TYR A 309 -0.42 -5.13 21.71
C TYR A 309 -1.50 -4.51 22.60
N LYS A 310 -2.58 -4.02 22.00
CA LYS A 310 -3.68 -3.34 22.69
C LYS A 310 -4.43 -4.30 23.62
N HIS A 311 -4.43 -4.01 24.92
CA HIS A 311 -5.30 -4.66 25.90
C HIS A 311 -6.54 -3.79 26.09
N ALA A 312 -7.61 -4.09 25.34
CA ALA A 312 -8.91 -3.43 25.44
C ALA A 312 -9.98 -4.47 25.77
N TYR A 313 -10.86 -4.20 26.73
CA TYR A 313 -12.02 -5.04 27.06
C TYR A 313 -13.12 -4.92 25.99
N ARG A 314 -14.14 -5.79 26.07
CA ARG A 314 -15.30 -5.80 25.14
C ARG A 314 -16.10 -4.50 25.12
N ASP A 315 -16.05 -3.69 26.18
CA ASP A 315 -16.70 -2.39 26.28
C ASP A 315 -15.82 -1.22 25.80
N GLY A 316 -14.64 -1.53 25.24
CA GLY A 316 -13.68 -0.54 24.74
C GLY A 316 -12.76 0.07 25.78
N ARG A 317 -12.96 -0.19 27.09
CA ARG A 317 -12.01 0.27 28.12
C ARG A 317 -10.66 -0.43 27.97
N LEU A 318 -9.58 0.32 28.13
CA LEU A 318 -8.22 -0.25 28.17
C LEU A 318 -7.95 -0.91 29.53
N GLU A 319 -7.10 -1.93 29.56
CA GLU A 319 -6.61 -2.50 30.83
C GLU A 319 -5.83 -1.42 31.60
N TYR A 320 -6.32 -1.08 32.79
CA TYR A 320 -5.70 -0.03 33.60
C TYR A 320 -4.44 -0.56 34.29
N VAL A 321 -3.29 0.06 33.98
CA VAL A 321 -2.00 -0.30 34.52
C VAL A 321 -1.89 0.13 35.99
N VAL A 322 -2.32 -0.75 36.89
CA VAL A 322 -1.89 -0.68 38.30
C VAL A 322 -0.43 -1.14 38.35
N LEU A 323 0.49 -0.17 38.39
CA LEU A 323 1.87 -0.41 38.77
C LEU A 323 1.87 -1.09 40.14
N ARG A 324 2.33 -2.34 40.22
CA ARG A 324 2.49 -3.02 41.50
C ARG A 324 3.64 -2.35 42.24
N HIS A 325 3.32 -1.74 43.37
CA HIS A 325 4.34 -1.26 44.30
C HIS A 325 5.11 -2.50 44.82
N LEU A 326 6.37 -2.63 44.42
CA LEU A 326 7.30 -3.53 45.08
C LEU A 326 7.71 -2.83 46.39
N ASN A 327 7.24 -3.36 47.50
CA ASN A 327 7.66 -2.88 48.82
C ASN A 327 9.05 -3.45 49.13
N SER A 328 10.10 -2.69 48.83
CA SER A 328 11.40 -2.92 49.45
C SER A 328 11.32 -2.63 50.96
N GLU A 329 11.99 -3.43 51.77
CA GLU A 329 11.90 -3.35 53.24
C GLU A 329 12.52 -2.05 53.80
N ASP A 330 13.40 -1.38 53.04
CA ASP A 330 14.07 -0.12 53.39
C ASP A 330 13.21 1.16 53.21
N GLY A 331 11.88 1.05 53.22
CA GLY A 331 10.93 2.18 53.32
C GLY A 331 10.86 3.17 52.14
N ASN A 332 11.77 3.09 51.16
CA ASN A 332 11.90 4.05 50.07
C ASN A 332 10.95 3.71 48.90
N THR A 333 9.83 4.43 48.80
CA THR A 333 8.80 4.20 47.77
C THR A 333 9.21 4.76 46.40
N VAL A 334 10.03 4.01 45.66
CA VAL A 334 10.41 4.36 44.28
C VAL A 334 9.21 4.18 43.33
N ILE A 335 8.53 5.28 43.01
CA ILE A 335 7.44 5.30 42.03
C ILE A 335 8.02 5.16 40.61
N SER A 336 8.30 3.92 40.20
CA SER A 336 8.80 3.61 38.85
C SER A 336 7.70 3.82 37.80
N LYS A 337 7.68 5.02 37.18
CA LYS A 337 6.67 5.43 36.20
C LYS A 337 6.75 4.69 34.86
N ASP A 338 7.84 4.01 34.57
CA ASP A 338 8.01 3.08 33.44
C ASP A 338 8.93 1.94 33.89
N VAL A 339 8.39 0.92 34.56
CA VAL A 339 9.12 -0.34 34.81
C VAL A 339 9.43 -0.96 33.45
N ARG A 340 10.70 -0.97 33.06
CA ARG A 340 11.11 -1.50 31.76
C ARG A 340 11.19 -3.02 31.83
N LEU A 341 11.00 -3.65 30.67
CA LEU A 341 11.24 -5.08 30.48
C LEU A 341 12.67 -5.51 30.89
N SER A 342 13.63 -4.59 30.94
CA SER A 342 15.01 -4.81 31.41
C SER A 342 15.13 -5.10 32.91
N ASP A 343 14.12 -4.74 33.69
CA ASP A 343 14.25 -4.62 35.14
C ASP A 343 13.78 -5.94 35.79
N PHE A 344 12.63 -6.45 35.34
CA PHE A 344 12.08 -7.76 35.71
C PHE A 344 13.01 -8.95 35.40
N PHE A 345 13.89 -8.84 34.40
CA PHE A 345 14.89 -9.89 34.09
C PHE A 345 16.20 -9.74 34.89
N ARG A 346 16.33 -8.70 35.74
CA ARG A 346 17.50 -8.50 36.61
C ARG A 346 17.31 -9.10 38.00
N GLU A 347 16.06 -9.19 38.47
CA GLU A 347 15.71 -9.56 39.85
C GLU A 347 15.49 -11.07 40.08
N MET A 348 15.26 -11.87 39.02
CA MET A 348 15.30 -13.34 39.14
C MET A 348 16.75 -13.88 39.17
N ARG A 349 17.50 -13.44 40.18
CA ARG A 349 18.80 -13.98 40.59
C ARG A 349 18.73 -14.43 42.04
N LEU A 350 18.31 -15.69 42.22
CA LEU A 350 18.51 -16.51 43.41
C LEU A 350 19.13 -17.83 42.92
#